data_AF-A0A3P8TUD2-F1
#
_entry.id   AF-A0A3P8TUD2-F1
#
_cell.length_a   1.000
_cell.length_b   1.000
_cell.length_c   1.000
_cell.angle_alpha   90.00
_cell.angle_beta   90.00
_cell.angle_gamma   90.00
#
_symmetry.space_group_name_H-M   'P 1'
#
loop_
_entity.id
_entity.type
_entity.pdbx_description
1 polymer ?
#
loop_
_entity_poly.entity_id
_entity_poly.type
_entity_poly.pdbx_seq_one_letter_code
_entity_poly.pdbx_strand_id
1 'polypeptide(L)'
;MGCGMGKSELQLKKCDRVSISAPGACSRLQSQPKCHAHCEAATAIRAALLIQRWYRQYVARLEMRRRCTWNIFQSIEYAGEQDQIKLYNFFGFLMDHFTPASSERNLISHIFRENEICRDIEWERYFCYKSIEVPESYTGPHLTFPMTFCGVSKLMEAFKHKQVRTN
;
A
#
# COMPACT_ATOMS: atom_id res chain seq x y z
N MET A 1 -22.10 -5.88 -11.47
CA MET A 1 -22.32 -4.57 -10.85
C MET A 1 -21.00 -4.12 -10.25
N GLY A 2 -20.23 -3.29 -10.95
CA GLY A 2 -18.89 -2.87 -10.54
C GLY A 2 -18.87 -1.38 -10.25
N CYS A 3 -18.70 -1.00 -8.98
CA CYS A 3 -18.41 0.37 -8.61
C CYS A 3 -16.89 0.57 -8.64
N GLY A 4 -16.40 1.27 -9.66
CA GLY A 4 -15.01 1.69 -9.78
C GLY A 4 -14.62 2.60 -8.61
N MET A 5 -13.61 2.19 -7.85
CA MET A 5 -12.97 3.01 -6.83
C MET A 5 -12.15 4.10 -7.53
N GLY A 6 -12.77 5.27 -7.72
CA GLY A 6 -12.06 6.49 -8.09
C GLY A 6 -11.08 6.86 -6.99
N LYS A 7 -9.78 6.77 -7.30
CA LYS A 7 -8.71 7.38 -6.50
C LYS A 7 -8.91 8.89 -6.52
N SER A 8 -9.62 9.40 -5.52
CA SER A 8 -9.58 10.82 -5.20
C SER A 8 -8.35 11.03 -4.33
N GLU A 9 -7.26 11.50 -4.96
CA GLU A 9 -6.19 12.17 -4.23
C GLU A 9 -6.83 13.24 -3.36
N LEU A 10 -6.84 13.01 -2.04
CA LEU A 10 -7.07 14.09 -1.09
C LEU A 10 -5.85 15.00 -1.18
N GLN A 11 -5.89 15.92 -2.14
CA GLN A 11 -5.12 17.15 -2.08
C GLN A 11 -5.54 17.82 -0.78
N LEU A 12 -4.71 17.64 0.25
CA LEU A 12 -4.79 18.34 1.51
C LEU A 12 -4.56 19.82 1.19
N LYS A 13 -5.63 20.50 0.76
CA LYS A 13 -5.63 21.94 0.58
C LYS A 13 -5.23 22.52 1.93
N LYS A 14 -4.01 23.04 1.98
CA LYS A 14 -3.49 23.85 3.07
C LYS A 14 -4.57 24.89 3.33
N CYS A 15 -5.32 24.72 4.42
CA CYS A 15 -6.23 25.76 4.87
C CYS A 15 -5.31 26.92 5.22
N ASP A 16 -5.28 27.93 4.35
CA ASP A 16 -4.66 29.20 4.66
C ASP A 16 -5.20 29.61 6.02
N ARG A 17 -4.27 29.71 6.96
CA ARG A 17 -4.52 30.21 8.29
C ARG A 17 -5.02 31.63 8.05
N VAL A 18 -6.35 31.82 8.04
CA VAL A 18 -6.95 33.14 8.03
C VAL A 18 -6.49 33.80 9.31
N SER A 19 -5.43 34.59 9.18
CA SER A 19 -4.95 35.53 10.16
C SER A 19 -6.10 36.50 10.39
N ILE A 20 -6.83 36.32 11.49
CA ILE A 20 -7.80 37.32 11.94
C ILE A 20 -6.97 38.52 12.38
N SER A 21 -6.71 39.44 11.46
CA SER A 21 -6.13 40.74 11.77
C SER A 21 -7.07 41.46 12.74
N ALA A 22 -6.55 41.84 13.90
CA ALA A 22 -7.28 42.64 14.87
C ALA A 22 -7.44 44.07 14.32
N PRO A 23 -8.65 44.67 14.33
CA PRO A 23 -8.80 46.05 13.91
C PRO A 23 -8.08 46.96 14.92
N GLY A 24 -7.31 47.91 14.36
CA GLY A 24 -6.46 48.84 15.08
C GLY A 24 -7.20 49.71 16.10
N ALA A 25 -6.41 50.18 17.07
CA ALA A 25 -6.84 51.04 18.16
C ALA A 25 -7.51 52.33 17.63
N CYS A 26 -8.74 52.58 18.07
CA CYS A 26 -9.47 53.82 17.81
C CYS A 26 -9.19 54.82 18.96
N SER A 27 -8.47 55.89 18.65
CA SER A 27 -8.19 57.00 19.57
C SER A 27 -9.37 57.98 19.65
N ARG A 28 -10.11 57.89 20.77
CA ARG A 28 -10.74 58.95 21.58
C ARG A 28 -11.23 60.24 20.86
N LEU A 29 -12.56 60.44 20.79
CA LEU A 29 -13.24 61.63 21.37
C LEU A 29 -14.77 61.41 21.53
N GLN A 30 -15.24 61.75 22.73
CA GLN A 30 -16.58 62.03 23.29
C GLN A 30 -17.93 61.57 22.66
N SER A 31 -18.76 61.04 23.57
CA SER A 31 -20.24 60.89 23.58
C SER A 31 -20.89 59.82 22.69
N GLN A 32 -21.14 58.60 23.22
CA GLN A 32 -22.31 57.73 22.89
C GLN A 32 -22.47 56.60 23.94
N PRO A 33 -23.69 56.30 24.44
CA PRO A 33 -23.95 55.08 25.21
C PRO A 33 -24.49 53.97 24.29
N LYS A 34 -23.76 53.54 23.25
CA LYS A 34 -24.23 52.44 22.35
C LYS A 34 -23.15 51.48 21.81
N CYS A 35 -21.90 51.55 22.29
CA CYS A 35 -20.79 50.77 21.70
C CYS A 35 -20.49 49.42 22.38
N HIS A 36 -21.16 49.06 23.49
CA HIS A 36 -20.90 47.79 24.18
C HIS A 36 -21.52 46.57 23.46
N ALA A 37 -22.74 46.71 22.91
CA ALA A 37 -23.46 45.61 22.26
C ALA A 37 -22.77 45.08 21.00
N HIS A 38 -22.08 45.94 20.25
CA HIS A 38 -21.36 45.55 19.02
C HIS A 38 -20.11 44.70 19.32
N CYS A 39 -19.50 44.88 20.50
CA CYS A 39 -18.32 44.12 20.93
C CYS A 39 -18.72 42.74 21.49
N GLU A 40 -19.82 42.67 22.24
CA GLU A 40 -20.41 41.42 22.71
C GLU A 40 -20.92 40.55 21.56
N ALA A 41 -21.63 41.14 20.59
CA ALA A 41 -22.06 40.40 19.41
C ALA A 41 -20.88 39.81 18.61
N ALA A 42 -19.77 40.55 18.48
CA ALA A 42 -18.57 40.07 17.80
C ALA A 42 -17.89 38.91 18.54
N THR A 43 -17.85 38.93 19.87
CA THR A 43 -17.30 37.82 20.68
C THR A 43 -18.21 36.59 20.63
N ALA A 44 -19.54 36.78 20.69
CA ALA A 44 -20.52 35.70 20.53
C ALA A 44 -20.43 35.02 19.16
N ILE A 45 -20.29 35.80 18.08
CA ILE A 45 -20.10 35.27 16.72
C ILE A 45 -18.79 34.46 16.63
N ARG A 46 -17.69 34.97 17.19
CA ARG A 46 -16.41 34.25 17.22
C ARG A 46 -16.50 32.94 17.99
N ALA A 47 -17.16 32.95 19.15
CA ALA A 47 -17.38 31.73 19.94
C ALA A 47 -18.23 30.71 19.17
N ALA A 48 -19.32 31.15 18.51
CA ALA A 48 -20.16 30.28 17.68
C ALA A 48 -19.36 29.64 16.54
N LEU A 49 -18.50 30.40 15.86
CA LEU A 49 -17.64 29.87 14.80
C LEU A 49 -16.63 28.84 15.32
N LEU A 50 -16.06 29.05 16.50
CA LEU A 50 -15.16 28.08 17.13
C LEU A 50 -15.88 26.77 17.46
N ILE A 51 -17.07 26.85 18.05
CA ILE A 51 -17.90 25.68 18.37
C ILE A 51 -18.27 24.92 17.09
N GLN A 52 -18.74 25.63 16.06
CA GLN A 52 -19.07 25.03 14.77
C GLN A 52 -17.88 24.36 14.10
N ARG A 53 -16.70 25.00 14.12
CA ARG A 53 -15.48 24.44 13.55
C ARG A 53 -15.04 23.18 14.30
N TRP A 54 -15.06 23.23 15.63
CA TRP A 54 -14.74 22.07 16.47
C TRP A 54 -15.71 20.90 16.19
N TYR A 55 -17.01 21.18 16.11
CA TYR A 55 -18.03 20.18 15.82
C TYR A 55 -17.83 19.54 14.44
N ARG A 56 -17.59 20.33 13.39
CA ARG A 56 -17.30 19.80 12.04
C ARG A 56 -16.08 18.89 12.03
N GLN A 57 -15.01 19.25 12.74
CA GLN A 57 -13.82 18.40 12.87
C GLN A 57 -14.10 17.12 13.66
N TYR A 58 -14.89 17.20 14.73
CA TYR A 58 -15.27 16.04 15.54
C TYR A 58 -16.07 15.03 14.72
N VAL A 59 -17.09 15.49 13.98
CA VAL A 59 -17.90 14.64 13.09
C VAL A 59 -17.03 13.99 12.01
N ALA A 60 -16.12 14.75 11.39
CA ALA A 60 -15.20 14.19 10.39
C ALA A 60 -14.31 13.07 10.97
N ARG A 61 -13.79 13.26 12.19
CA ARG A 61 -13.01 12.22 12.89
C ARG A 61 -13.85 11.00 13.23
N LEU A 62 -15.08 11.19 13.68
CA LEU A 62 -15.98 10.09 14.02
C LEU A 62 -16.32 9.24 12.79
N GLU A 63 -16.60 9.89 11.67
CA GLU A 63 -16.87 9.22 10.40
C GLU A 63 -15.63 8.50 9.84
N MET A 64 -14.44 9.09 10.00
CA MET A 64 -13.19 8.41 9.63
C MET A 64 -12.96 7.16 10.48
N ARG A 65 -13.22 7.22 11.79
CA ARG A 65 -13.14 6.03 12.67
C ARG A 65 -14.14 4.95 12.26
N ARG A 66 -15.37 5.33 11.92
CA ARG A 66 -16.40 4.39 11.42
C ARG A 66 -15.93 3.68 10.14
N ARG A 67 -15.44 4.44 9.16
CA ARG A 67 -14.93 3.89 7.90
C ARG A 67 -13.69 3.03 8.08
N CYS A 68 -12.76 3.45 8.94
CA CYS A 68 -11.55 2.69 9.24
C CYS A 68 -11.90 1.34 9.89
N THR A 69 -12.83 1.34 10.84
CA THR A 69 -13.31 0.11 11.49
C THR A 69 -13.90 -0.85 10.47
N TRP A 70 -14.80 -0.37 9.60
CA TRP A 70 -15.34 -1.18 8.51
C TRP A 70 -14.26 -1.70 7.56
N ASN A 71 -13.30 -0.85 7.17
CA ASN A 71 -12.20 -1.23 6.29
C ASN A 71 -11.32 -2.33 6.91
N ILE A 72 -11.03 -2.26 8.21
CA ILE A 72 -10.28 -3.31 8.92
C ILE A 72 -11.05 -4.63 8.92
N PHE A 73 -12.34 -4.61 9.27
CA PHE A 73 -13.13 -5.84 9.28
C PHE A 73 -13.29 -6.43 7.88
N GLN A 74 -13.53 -5.58 6.88
CA GLN A 74 -13.59 -5.99 5.49
C GLN A 74 -12.25 -6.58 5.03
N SER A 75 -11.11 -5.94 5.31
CA SER A 75 -9.81 -6.44 4.86
C SER A 75 -9.47 -7.79 5.48
N ILE A 76 -9.85 -8.04 6.73
CA ILE A 76 -9.66 -9.33 7.40
C ILE A 76 -10.59 -10.40 6.82
N GLU A 77 -11.90 -10.12 6.74
CA GLU A 77 -12.91 -11.07 6.27
C GLU A 77 -12.62 -11.55 4.84
N TYR A 78 -12.28 -10.62 3.95
CA TYR A 78 -12.06 -10.89 2.54
C TYR A 78 -10.62 -11.24 2.18
N ALA A 79 -9.68 -11.28 3.14
CA ALA A 79 -8.30 -11.68 2.87
C ALA A 79 -8.23 -13.13 2.34
N GLY A 80 -8.95 -14.06 2.97
CA GLY A 80 -8.95 -15.47 2.59
C GLY A 80 -9.51 -15.72 1.18
N GLU A 81 -10.61 -15.04 0.82
CA GLU A 81 -11.22 -15.18 -0.52
C GLU A 81 -10.27 -14.67 -1.63
N GLN A 82 -9.59 -13.55 -1.39
CA GLN A 82 -8.59 -13.01 -2.32
C GLN A 82 -7.39 -13.94 -2.49
N ASP A 83 -6.93 -14.57 -1.41
CA ASP A 83 -5.79 -15.48 -1.47
C ASP A 83 -6.14 -16.81 -2.15
N GLN A 84 -7.37 -17.31 -1.97
CA GLN A 84 -7.84 -18.49 -2.71
C GLN A 84 -7.91 -18.24 -4.22
N ILE A 85 -8.42 -17.08 -4.67
CA ILE A 85 -8.46 -16.74 -6.10
C ILE A 85 -7.04 -16.62 -6.67
N LYS A 86 -6.10 -16.02 -5.93
CA LYS A 86 -4.69 -15.93 -6.35
C LYS A 86 -4.04 -17.30 -6.44
N LEU A 87 -4.27 -18.16 -5.45
CA LEU A 87 -3.77 -19.54 -5.45
C LEU A 87 -4.35 -20.32 -6.63
N TYR A 88 -5.65 -20.20 -6.89
CA TYR A 88 -6.28 -20.82 -8.05
C TYR A 88 -5.64 -20.38 -9.35
N ASN A 89 -5.44 -19.07 -9.55
CA ASN A 89 -4.78 -18.54 -10.74
C ASN A 89 -3.33 -19.01 -10.85
N PHE A 90 -2.61 -19.08 -9.73
CA PHE A 90 -1.25 -19.61 -9.69
C PHE A 90 -1.20 -21.08 -10.09
N PHE A 91 -2.06 -21.93 -9.53
CA PHE A 91 -2.11 -23.34 -9.86
C PHE A 91 -2.60 -23.61 -11.29
N GLY A 92 -3.52 -22.78 -11.81
CA GLY A 92 -3.92 -22.81 -13.21
C GLY A 92 -2.76 -22.47 -14.13
N PHE A 93 -2.06 -21.36 -13.87
CA PHE A 93 -0.84 -21.00 -14.60
C PHE A 93 0.23 -22.10 -14.53
N LEU A 94 0.43 -22.67 -13.34
CA LEU A 94 1.33 -23.79 -13.12
C LEU A 94 0.91 -24.91 -14.09
N MET A 95 -0.32 -25.42 -13.99
CA MET A 95 -0.81 -26.51 -14.84
C MET A 95 -0.74 -26.25 -16.35
N ASP A 96 -1.06 -25.04 -16.82
CA ASP A 96 -1.08 -24.69 -18.24
C ASP A 96 0.33 -24.61 -18.87
N HIS A 97 1.35 -24.33 -18.06
CA HIS A 97 2.73 -24.18 -18.52
C HIS A 97 3.62 -25.41 -18.27
N PHE A 98 3.12 -26.47 -17.60
CA PHE A 98 3.86 -27.74 -17.57
C PHE A 98 3.73 -28.48 -18.88
N THR A 99 4.87 -28.71 -19.51
CA THR A 99 4.93 -29.54 -20.71
C THR A 99 4.88 -31.00 -20.27
N PRO A 100 3.87 -31.81 -20.65
CA PRO A 100 3.77 -33.18 -20.17
C PRO A 100 4.97 -34.06 -20.53
N ALA A 101 5.86 -33.68 -21.43
CA ALA A 101 7.06 -34.48 -21.74
C ALA A 101 8.27 -34.22 -20.82
N SER A 102 8.22 -33.22 -19.93
CA SER A 102 9.38 -32.84 -19.09
C SER A 102 9.45 -33.60 -17.77
N SER A 103 10.66 -33.74 -17.24
CA SER A 103 10.96 -34.27 -15.89
C SER A 103 10.26 -33.52 -14.74
N GLU A 104 9.59 -32.41 -15.03
CA GLU A 104 8.91 -31.51 -14.10
C GLU A 104 7.62 -32.11 -13.52
N ARG A 105 7.01 -33.10 -14.19
CA ARG A 105 5.84 -33.82 -13.63
C ARG A 105 6.16 -34.57 -12.34
N ASN A 106 7.40 -35.03 -12.17
CA ASN A 106 7.86 -35.69 -10.95
C ASN A 106 8.03 -34.68 -9.79
N LEU A 107 8.40 -33.43 -10.10
CA LEU A 107 8.57 -32.39 -9.09
C LEU A 107 7.22 -31.96 -8.49
N ILE A 108 6.21 -31.76 -9.32
CA ILE A 108 4.87 -31.35 -8.88
C ILE A 108 4.19 -32.48 -8.12
N SER A 109 4.27 -33.71 -8.64
CA SER A 109 3.69 -34.86 -7.95
C SER A 109 4.30 -35.02 -6.56
N HIS A 110 5.61 -34.78 -6.37
CA HIS A 110 6.25 -34.77 -5.05
C HIS A 110 5.83 -33.58 -4.16
N ILE A 111 5.75 -32.34 -4.68
CA ILE A 111 5.28 -31.17 -3.89
C ILE A 111 3.87 -31.40 -3.32
N PHE A 112 3.00 -32.06 -4.08
CA PHE A 112 1.63 -32.37 -3.63
C PHE A 112 1.51 -33.70 -2.87
N ARG A 113 2.51 -34.58 -2.93
CA ARG A 113 2.49 -35.92 -2.31
C ARG A 113 3.33 -36.01 -1.03
N GLU A 114 4.28 -35.10 -0.82
CA GLU A 114 5.36 -35.29 0.15
C GLU A 114 5.32 -34.23 1.26
N ASN A 115 4.34 -34.37 2.16
CA ASN A 115 4.50 -33.91 3.56
C ASN A 115 5.38 -34.88 4.39
N GLU A 116 6.00 -35.89 3.76
CA GLU A 116 6.91 -36.84 4.40
C GLU A 116 8.28 -36.80 3.71
N ILE A 117 9.14 -35.91 4.21
CA ILE A 117 10.61 -35.91 4.15
C ILE A 117 11.21 -37.08 3.34
N CYS A 118 11.33 -36.94 2.02
CA CYS A 118 12.15 -37.86 1.23
C CYS A 118 13.54 -37.26 1.05
N ARG A 119 14.42 -37.61 1.99
CA ARG A 119 15.87 -37.44 1.85
C ARG A 119 16.41 -38.49 0.88
N ASP A 120 16.06 -38.39 -0.39
CA ASP A 120 16.75 -39.18 -1.40
C ASP A 120 17.99 -38.40 -1.90
N ILE A 121 19.15 -39.01 -1.70
CA ILE A 121 20.48 -38.46 -2.01
C ILE A 121 20.62 -38.14 -3.51
N GLU A 122 19.80 -38.77 -4.36
CA GLU A 122 19.77 -38.55 -5.80
C GLU A 122 19.14 -37.20 -6.20
N TRP A 123 18.20 -36.68 -5.41
CA TRP A 123 17.50 -35.43 -5.69
C TRP A 123 18.20 -34.17 -5.15
N GLU A 124 19.20 -34.30 -4.26
CA GLU A 124 20.07 -33.16 -3.88
C GLU A 124 20.70 -32.50 -5.12
N ARG A 125 20.97 -33.28 -6.18
CA ARG A 125 21.52 -32.77 -7.43
C ARG A 125 20.54 -31.88 -8.20
N TYR A 126 19.23 -32.09 -8.06
CA TYR A 126 18.18 -31.28 -8.70
C TYR A 126 17.84 -30.01 -7.90
N PHE A 127 18.02 -30.02 -6.57
CA PHE A 127 17.82 -28.84 -5.72
C PHE A 127 19.10 -27.99 -5.52
N CYS A 128 20.27 -28.50 -5.91
CA CYS A 128 21.53 -27.77 -5.80
C CYS A 128 21.65 -26.71 -6.89
N TYR A 129 21.56 -25.42 -6.52
CA TYR A 129 21.75 -24.32 -7.47
C TYR A 129 23.07 -24.36 -8.25
N LYS A 130 24.08 -25.10 -7.75
CA LYS A 130 25.39 -25.26 -8.40
C LYS A 130 25.35 -26.17 -9.63
N SER A 131 24.29 -26.97 -9.81
CA SER A 131 24.13 -27.87 -10.97
C SER A 131 23.32 -27.23 -12.11
N ILE A 132 22.77 -26.04 -11.91
CA ILE A 132 22.01 -25.31 -12.93
C ILE A 132 23.01 -24.57 -13.82
N GLU A 133 23.25 -25.10 -15.02
CA GLU A 133 24.03 -24.42 -16.05
C GLU A 133 23.17 -23.34 -16.72
N VAL A 134 23.55 -22.08 -16.53
CA VAL A 134 22.89 -20.95 -17.20
C VAL A 134 23.52 -20.77 -18.58
N PRO A 135 22.75 -20.83 -19.68
CA PRO A 135 23.28 -20.60 -21.02
C PRO A 135 23.88 -19.21 -21.17
N GLU A 136 24.94 -19.10 -21.98
CA GLU A 136 25.59 -17.81 -22.33
C GLU A 136 24.63 -16.84 -23.06
N SER A 137 23.53 -17.35 -23.63
CA SER A 137 22.47 -16.54 -24.24
C SER A 137 21.55 -15.86 -23.22
N TYR A 138 21.69 -16.14 -21.93
CA TYR A 138 20.90 -15.49 -20.89
C TYR A 138 21.38 -14.05 -20.67
N THR A 139 20.57 -13.08 -21.09
CA THR A 139 20.85 -11.64 -20.95
C THR A 139 20.54 -11.08 -19.56
N GLY A 140 19.96 -11.90 -18.67
CA GLY A 140 19.63 -11.48 -17.31
C GLY A 140 20.83 -11.49 -16.36
N PRO A 141 20.63 -11.11 -15.09
CA PRO A 141 21.71 -11.07 -14.11
C PRO A 141 22.21 -12.48 -13.80
N HIS A 142 23.47 -12.75 -14.12
CA HIS A 142 24.17 -13.98 -13.76
C HIS A 142 24.62 -13.93 -12.30
N LEU A 143 24.19 -14.90 -11.50
CA LEU A 143 24.50 -14.98 -10.08
C LEU A 143 25.77 -15.81 -9.88
N THR A 144 26.76 -15.24 -9.21
CA THR A 144 27.97 -15.95 -8.79
C THR A 144 28.02 -16.02 -7.27
N PHE A 145 28.33 -17.21 -6.74
CA PHE A 145 28.41 -17.45 -5.30
C PHE A 145 29.85 -17.82 -4.88
N PRO A 146 30.32 -17.39 -3.70
CA PRO A 146 29.64 -16.51 -2.75
C PRO A 146 29.44 -15.10 -3.31
N MET A 147 28.24 -14.56 -3.11
CA MET A 147 27.83 -13.31 -3.76
C MET A 147 28.61 -12.13 -3.20
N THR A 148 29.28 -11.39 -4.09
CA THR A 148 30.01 -10.19 -3.71
C THR A 148 29.06 -8.98 -3.63
N PHE A 149 29.44 -7.96 -2.86
CA PHE A 149 28.68 -6.70 -2.80
C PHE A 149 28.46 -6.08 -4.19
N CYS A 150 29.45 -6.19 -5.07
CA CYS A 150 29.33 -5.77 -6.47
C CYS A 150 28.23 -6.56 -7.20
N GLY A 151 28.15 -7.87 -6.99
CA GLY A 151 27.09 -8.72 -7.55
C GLY A 151 25.69 -8.32 -7.07
N VAL A 152 25.54 -8.01 -5.76
CA VAL A 152 24.27 -7.54 -5.20
C VAL A 152 23.82 -6.22 -5.83
N SER A 153 24.75 -5.27 -5.99
CA SER A 153 24.45 -3.98 -6.61
C SER A 153 24.01 -4.13 -8.07
N LYS A 154 24.69 -4.97 -8.85
CA LYS A 154 24.31 -5.29 -10.24
C LYS A 154 22.94 -5.96 -10.32
N LEU A 155 22.64 -6.86 -9.38
CA LEU A 155 21.33 -7.51 -9.29
C LEU A 155 20.21 -6.50 -9.00
N MET A 156 20.41 -5.61 -8.02
CA MET A 156 19.48 -4.55 -7.67
C MET A 156 19.23 -3.62 -8.88
N GLU A 157 20.29 -3.29 -9.61
CA GLU A 157 20.20 -2.47 -10.81
C GLU A 157 19.43 -3.17 -11.94
N ALA A 158 19.65 -4.48 -12.14
CA ALA A 158 18.89 -5.28 -13.09
C ALA A 158 17.39 -5.30 -12.76
N PHE A 159 17.03 -5.43 -11.49
CA PHE A 159 15.63 -5.35 -11.04
C PHE A 159 15.02 -3.97 -11.26
N LYS A 160 15.76 -2.90 -10.95
CA LYS A 160 15.29 -1.52 -11.15
C LYS A 160 14.96 -1.23 -12.62
N HIS A 161 15.77 -1.75 -13.54
CA HIS A 161 15.58 -1.58 -14.98
C HIS A 161 14.59 -2.59 -15.59
N LYS A 162 13.88 -3.37 -14.76
CA LYS A 162 12.97 -4.44 -15.20
C LYS A 162 13.61 -5.40 -16.22
N GLN A 163 14.89 -5.70 -16.07
CA GLN A 163 15.59 -6.71 -16.89
C GLN A 163 15.17 -8.15 -16.52
N VAL A 164 13.95 -8.30 -16.01
CA VAL A 164 13.30 -9.56 -15.69
C VAL A 164 12.26 -9.79 -16.76
N ARG A 165 12.60 -10.67 -17.72
CA ARG A 165 11.73 -11.36 -18.68
C ARG A 165 10.47 -10.58 -19.09
N THR A 166 10.57 -9.81 -20.18
CA THR A 166 9.43 -9.61 -21.09
C THR A 166 9.46 -10.73 -22.12
N ASN A 167 8.55 -11.71 -21.97
CA ASN A 167 8.00 -12.43 -23.12
C ASN A 167 6.64 -11.82 -23.42
#